data_AF-A0A238KJH8-F1
#
_entry.id   AF-A0A238KJH8-F1
#
_cell.length_a   1.000
_cell.length_b   1.000
_cell.length_c   1.000
_cell.angle_alpha   90.00
_cell.angle_beta   90.00
_cell.angle_gamma   90.00
#
_symmetry.space_group_name_H-M   'P 1'
#
loop_
_entity.id
_entity.type
_entity.pdbx_description
1 polymer ?
#
loop_
_entity_poly.entity_id
_entity_poly.type
_entity_poly.pdbx_seq_one_letter_code
_entity_poly.pdbx_strand_id
1 'polypeptide(L)' 'MAHQKSKSSLEEQIEENLRKVYQKTLEEEVPDRFLDLLEQLKEQDEQNDKS' A
#
# COMPACT_ATOMS: atom_id res chain seq x y z
N MET A 1 34.31 -16.36 1.89
CA MET A 1 33.01 -16.87 1.39
C MET A 1 31.90 -16.95 2.46
N ALA A 2 32.17 -16.84 3.77
CA ALA A 2 31.12 -16.90 4.80
C ALA A 2 30.28 -15.59 4.95
N HIS A 3 30.86 -14.43 4.63
CA HIS A 3 30.22 -13.12 4.87
C HIS A 3 29.13 -12.75 3.84
N GLN A 4 29.14 -13.35 2.65
CA GLN A 4 28.12 -13.11 1.62
C GLN A 4 26.82 -13.88 1.92
N LYS A 5 26.91 -15.08 2.48
CA LYS A 5 25.76 -15.93 2.84
C LYS A 5 24.95 -15.37 4.03
N SER A 6 25.61 -14.68 4.96
CA SER A 6 24.93 -13.99 6.06
C SER A 6 24.18 -12.74 5.60
N LYS A 7 24.68 -12.06 4.55
CA LYS A 7 24.01 -10.90 3.97
C LYS A 7 22.74 -11.30 3.22
N SER A 8 22.79 -12.39 2.44
CA SER A 8 21.61 -12.91 1.75
C SER A 8 20.52 -13.37 2.73
N SER A 9 20.90 -14.04 3.82
CA SER A 9 19.92 -14.47 4.84
C SER A 9 19.25 -13.29 5.56
N LEU A 10 19.95 -12.17 5.75
CA LEU A 10 19.37 -10.96 6.32
C LEU A 10 18.45 -10.26 5.31
N GLU A 11 18.85 -10.19 4.04
CA GLU A 11 18.04 -9.64 2.95
C GLU A 11 16.73 -10.43 2.77
N GLU A 12 16.79 -11.77 2.80
CA GLU A 12 15.63 -12.66 2.75
C GLU A 12 14.65 -12.40 3.91
N GLN A 13 15.17 -12.23 5.14
CA GLN A 13 14.35 -11.93 6.32
C GLN A 13 13.70 -10.55 6.23
N ILE A 14 14.41 -9.55 5.70
CA ILE A 14 13.85 -8.20 5.47
C ILE A 14 12.71 -8.29 4.46
N GLU A 15 12.91 -8.99 3.34
CA GLU A 15 11.88 -9.19 2.32
C GLU A 15 10.64 -9.90 2.87
N GLU A 16 10.84 -10.97 3.64
CA GLU A 16 9.75 -11.71 4.26
C GLU A 16 8.93 -10.83 5.22
N ASN A 17 9.61 -10.03 6.05
CA ASN A 17 8.95 -9.13 6.98
C ASN A 17 8.17 -8.02 6.27
N LEU A 18 8.74 -7.43 5.21
CA LEU A 18 8.03 -6.44 4.39
C LEU A 18 6.79 -7.05 3.75
N ARG A 19 6.91 -8.23 3.14
CA ARG A 19 5.78 -8.95 2.54
C ARG A 19 4.65 -9.20 3.55
N LYS A 20 4.97 -9.65 4.76
CA LYS A 20 3.99 -9.89 5.83
C LYS A 20 3.24 -8.63 6.23
N VAL A 21 3.94 -7.50 6.38
CA VAL A 21 3.33 -6.22 6.75
C VAL A 21 2.37 -5.76 5.64
N TYR A 22 2.82 -5.74 4.39
CA TYR A 22 1.97 -5.31 3.27
C TYR A 22 0.79 -6.25 3.04
N GLN A 23 0.98 -7.56 3.21
CA GLN A 23 -0.11 -8.53 3.06
C GLN A 23 -1.20 -8.32 4.13
N LYS A 24 -0.81 -8.01 5.36
CA LYS A 24 -1.76 -7.65 6.41
C LYS A 24 -2.53 -6.37 6.06
N THR A 25 -1.86 -5.35 5.55
CA THR A 25 -2.51 -4.10 5.13
C THR A 25 -3.48 -4.30 3.96
N LEU A 26 -3.24 -5.28 3.08
CA LEU A 26 -4.16 -5.61 1.99
C LEU A 26 -5.45 -6.30 2.47
N GLU A 27 -5.43 -6.95 3.63
CA GLU A 27 -6.60 -7.57 4.25
C GLU A 27 -7.44 -6.57 5.05
N GLU A 28 -6.91 -5.37 5.32
CA GLU A 28 -7.62 -4.30 6.02
C GLU A 28 -8.58 -3.58 5.06
N GLU A 29 -9.81 -3.34 5.54
CA GLU A 29 -10.79 -2.56 4.77
C GLU A 29 -10.30 -1.13 4.54
N VAL A 30 -10.58 -0.58 3.36
CA VAL A 30 -10.25 0.80 3.03
C VAL A 30 -11.07 1.74 3.94
N PRO A 31 -10.44 2.65 4.70
CA PRO A 31 -11.18 3.55 5.58
C PRO A 31 -12.19 4.44 4.83
N ASP A 32 -13.38 4.60 5.40
CA ASP A 32 -14.53 5.34 4.83
C ASP A 32 -14.15 6.74 4.32
N ARG A 33 -13.33 7.48 5.07
CA ARG A 33 -12.85 8.82 4.70
C ARG A 33 -12.18 8.89 3.32
N PHE A 34 -11.58 7.80 2.85
CA PHE A 34 -10.97 7.76 1.52
C PHE A 34 -12.02 7.52 0.44
N LEU A 35 -13.04 6.72 0.73
CA LEU A 35 -14.18 6.54 -0.17
C LEU A 35 -14.96 7.86 -0.31
N ASP A 36 -15.19 8.56 0.80
CA ASP A 36 -15.83 9.88 0.83
C ASP A 36 -15.04 10.89 0.00
N LEU A 37 -13.70 10.89 0.10
CA LEU A 37 -12.85 11.77 -0.69
C LEU A 37 -12.92 11.44 -2.19
N LEU A 38 -12.96 10.15 -2.55
CA LEU A 38 -13.11 9.73 -3.95
C LEU A 38 -14.47 10.15 -4.52
N GLU A 39 -15.53 10.12 -3.72
CA GLU A 39 -16.84 10.62 -4.10
C GLU A 39 -16.82 12.13 -4.34
N GLN A 40 -16.25 12.90 -3.40
CA GLN A 40 -16.09 14.35 -3.53
C GLN A 40 -15.32 14.75 -4.80
N LEU A 41 -14.23 14.02 -5.12
CA LEU A 41 -13.46 14.29 -6.33
C LEU A 41 -14.25 14.02 -7.60
N LYS A 42 -15.03 12.92 -7.64
CA LYS A 42 -15.92 12.62 -8.79
C LYS A 42 -16.98 13.70 -8.98
N GLU A 43 -17.62 14.14 -7.90
CA GLU A 43 -18.61 15.22 -7.95
C GLU A 43 -17.99 16.53 -8.44
N GLN A 44 -16.77 16.83 -8.01
CA GLN A 44 -16.05 18.03 -8.44
C GLN A 44 -15.74 17.97 -9.95
N ASP A 45 -15.26 16.83 -10.46
CA ASP A 45 -15.02 16.63 -11.90
C ASP A 45 -16.32 16.80 -12.71
N GLU A 46 -17.44 16.21 -12.25
CA GLU A 46 -18.74 16.37 -12.90
C GLU A 46 -19.27 17.81 -12.90
N GLN A 47 -18.97 18.60 -11.86
CA GLN A 47 -19.34 20.02 -11.81
C GLN A 47 -18.47 20.87 -12.75
N ASN A 48 -17.18 20.55 -12.87
CA ASN A 48 -16.27 21.22 -13.79
C ASN A 48 -16.65 20.96 -15.26
N ASP A 49 -17.10 19.74 -15.60
CA ASP A 49 -17.53 19.39 -16.97
C ASP A 49 -18.89 20.03 -17.37
N LYS A 50 -19.70 20.46 -16.39
CA LYS A 50 -20.99 21.12 -16.61
C LYS A 50 -20.90 22.65 -16.72
N SER A 51 -19.73 23.22 -16.48
CA SER A 51 -19.45 24.67 -16.49
C SER A 51 -18.90 25.14 -17.83
#